data_AF-A0A562BDB3-F1
#
_entry.id   AF-A0A562BDB3-F1
#
_cell.length_a   1.000
_cell.length_b   1.000
_cell.length_c   1.000
_cell.angle_alpha   90.00
_cell.angle_beta   90.00
_cell.angle_gamma   90.00
#
_symmetry.space_group_name_H-M   'P 1'
#
loop_
_entity.id
_entity.type
_entity.pdbx_description
1 polymer ?
#
loop_
_entity_poly.entity_id
_entity_poly.type
_entity_poly.pdbx_seq_one_letter_code
_entity_poly.pdbx_strand_id
1 'polypeptide(L)'
;MDALIRKVRAPYEQKLGEVLAVNRELLYRRGNFNGTFDQLILNGLMEVQDAEIAFSPGFRWGTTLLPGEPITMERLMDQTAITYPYTTVTAMTGDTIKTVLEDVADNLFNPDPYYQQGGDMVRVGGLRYTIEPRAPMGKRITAMELNGKPIEAGKTYKVAGWAPVSEAARDAGGPPIWDVMAGWLRQRKEVAAAPLNVPTVVGMQGNPGMAA
;
A
#
# COMPACT_ATOMS: atom_id res chain seq x y z
N MET A 1 11.61 -25.45 20.96
CA MET A 1 11.03 -24.78 19.79
C MET A 1 12.13 -24.37 18.79
N ASP A 2 13.21 -23.75 19.26
CA ASP A 2 14.30 -23.21 18.42
C ASP A 2 14.93 -24.20 17.42
N ALA A 3 15.24 -25.43 17.85
CA ALA A 3 15.82 -26.44 16.98
C ALA A 3 14.92 -26.79 15.79
N LEU A 4 13.60 -26.79 15.99
CA LEU A 4 12.62 -27.03 14.94
C LEU A 4 12.58 -25.86 13.95
N ILE A 5 12.55 -24.62 14.46
CA ILE A 5 12.56 -23.40 13.64
C ILE A 5 13.82 -23.36 12.76
N ARG A 6 15.00 -23.60 13.34
CA ARG A 6 16.26 -23.65 12.58
C ARG A 6 16.23 -24.73 11.50
N LYS A 7 15.76 -25.94 11.82
CA LYS A 7 15.66 -27.04 10.85
C LYS A 7 14.77 -26.68 9.66
N VAL A 8 13.61 -26.07 9.89
CA VAL A 8 12.66 -25.69 8.83
C VAL A 8 13.19 -24.53 7.99
N ARG A 9 13.90 -23.58 8.62
CA ARG A 9 14.42 -22.39 7.94
C ARG A 9 15.74 -22.60 7.20
N ALA A 10 16.53 -23.62 7.56
CA ALA A 10 17.86 -23.86 7.01
C ALA A 10 17.94 -23.80 5.46
N PRO A 11 16.97 -24.34 4.69
CA PRO A 11 17.02 -24.24 3.22
C PRO A 11 16.83 -22.82 2.67
N TYR A 12 16.29 -21.89 3.46
CA TYR A 12 15.88 -20.56 3.04
C TYR A 12 16.67 -19.44 3.74
N GLU A 13 17.55 -19.78 4.68
CA GLU A 13 18.23 -18.81 5.55
C GLU A 13 19.01 -17.76 4.75
N GLN A 14 19.74 -18.19 3.71
CA GLN A 14 20.46 -17.27 2.83
C GLN A 14 19.52 -16.31 2.08
N LYS A 15 18.39 -16.83 1.56
CA LYS A 15 17.42 -16.01 0.82
C LYS A 15 16.73 -15.01 1.75
N LEU A 16 16.25 -15.48 2.90
CA LEU A 16 15.55 -14.66 3.90
C LEU A 16 16.47 -13.60 4.53
N GLY A 17 17.73 -13.94 4.76
CA GLY A 17 18.75 -13.06 5.32
C GLY A 17 19.40 -12.08 4.34
N GLU A 18 19.06 -12.15 3.05
CA GLU A 18 19.59 -11.20 2.04
C GLU A 18 19.19 -9.77 2.42
N VAL A 19 20.17 -8.90 2.65
CA VAL A 19 19.96 -7.46 2.88
C VAL A 19 19.73 -6.78 1.53
N LEU A 20 18.56 -6.15 1.38
CA LEU A 20 18.16 -5.49 0.14
C LEU A 20 18.51 -3.99 0.15
N ALA A 21 18.30 -3.32 1.28
CA ALA A 21 18.59 -1.89 1.50
C ALA A 21 18.69 -1.60 3.00
N VAL A 22 19.25 -0.44 3.37
CA VAL A 22 19.17 0.09 4.75
C VAL A 22 18.14 1.21 4.81
N ASN A 23 17.25 1.17 5.79
CA ASN A 23 16.22 2.19 5.94
C ASN A 23 16.68 3.34 6.86
N ARG A 24 16.34 4.58 6.52
CA ARG A 24 16.75 5.79 7.26
C ARG A 24 15.70 6.34 8.24
N GLU A 25 14.46 5.83 8.20
CA GLU A 25 13.34 6.37 8.96
C GLU A 25 12.62 5.28 9.78
N LEU A 26 11.53 5.57 10.47
CA LEU A 26 10.70 4.51 11.05
C LEU A 26 9.82 3.94 9.94
N LEU A 27 9.93 2.63 9.66
CA LEU A 27 9.03 1.94 8.72
C LEU A 27 7.97 1.16 9.48
N TYR A 28 6.71 1.58 9.36
CA TYR A 28 5.57 0.89 9.94
C TYR A 28 4.51 0.59 8.87
N ARG A 29 3.70 -0.44 9.15
CA ARG A 29 2.62 -0.90 8.28
C ARG A 29 1.25 -0.34 8.65
N ARG A 30 0.87 -0.44 9.93
CA ARG A 30 -0.49 -0.12 10.37
C ARG A 30 -0.77 1.37 10.35
N GLY A 31 -1.84 1.75 9.65
CA GLY A 31 -2.43 3.07 9.61
C GLY A 31 -3.75 3.01 8.85
N ASN A 32 -4.69 3.92 9.14
CA ASN A 32 -5.99 3.91 8.45
C ASN A 32 -5.87 4.23 6.95
N PHE A 33 -4.87 5.01 6.55
CA PHE A 33 -4.68 5.51 5.18
C PHE A 33 -3.39 5.00 4.55
N ASN A 34 -2.23 5.41 5.06
CA ASN A 34 -0.91 4.90 4.64
C ASN A 34 -0.03 4.64 5.88
N GLY A 35 0.96 3.75 5.71
CA GLY A 35 2.13 3.63 6.58
C GLY A 35 3.42 3.91 5.80
N THR A 36 4.53 4.17 6.49
CA THR A 36 5.80 4.49 5.82
C THR A 36 6.38 3.29 5.05
N PHE A 37 6.14 2.05 5.49
CA PHE A 37 6.51 0.88 4.67
C PHE A 37 5.63 0.80 3.41
N ASP A 38 4.31 1.04 3.54
CA ASP A 38 3.41 1.14 2.39
C ASP A 38 3.88 2.19 1.38
N GLN A 39 4.37 3.34 1.85
CA GLN A 39 4.90 4.37 0.96
C GLN A 39 6.09 3.89 0.13
N LEU A 40 7.00 3.09 0.72
CA LEU A 40 8.08 2.47 -0.05
C LEU A 40 7.54 1.50 -1.12
N ILE A 41 6.55 0.68 -0.76
CA ILE A 41 5.91 -0.25 -1.71
C ILE A 41 5.27 0.52 -2.86
N LEU A 42 4.53 1.58 -2.55
CA LEU A 42 3.88 2.44 -3.53
C LEU A 42 4.90 3.13 -4.44
N ASN A 43 5.99 3.67 -3.89
CA ASN A 43 7.06 4.31 -4.65
C ASN A 43 7.73 3.31 -5.60
N GLY A 44 8.08 2.11 -5.11
CA GLY A 44 8.69 1.07 -5.93
C GLY A 44 7.75 0.55 -7.03
N LEU A 45 6.45 0.38 -6.72
CA LEU A 45 5.45 0.02 -7.71
C LEU A 45 5.33 1.07 -8.81
N MET A 46 5.16 2.35 -8.44
CA MET A 46 5.04 3.45 -9.40
C MET A 46 6.27 3.53 -10.30
N GLU A 47 7.47 3.44 -9.73
CA GLU A 47 8.71 3.56 -10.49
C GLU A 47 8.95 2.36 -11.41
N VAL A 48 8.81 1.12 -10.92
CA VAL A 48 9.08 -0.08 -11.72
C VAL A 48 8.03 -0.29 -12.81
N GLN A 49 6.76 0.03 -12.51
CA GLN A 49 5.65 -0.14 -13.46
C GLN A 49 5.40 1.10 -14.33
N ASP A 50 6.17 2.18 -14.14
CA ASP A 50 6.01 3.45 -14.85
C ASP A 50 4.56 3.98 -14.72
N ALA A 51 4.04 4.06 -13.51
CA ALA A 51 2.69 4.50 -13.22
C ALA A 51 2.69 5.75 -12.32
N GLU A 52 1.77 6.67 -12.57
CA GLU A 52 1.66 7.91 -11.79
C GLU A 52 0.84 7.72 -10.49
N ILE A 53 0.04 6.66 -10.42
CA ILE A 53 -0.78 6.30 -9.27
C ILE A 53 -0.49 4.85 -8.93
N ALA A 54 -0.43 4.54 -7.64
CA ALA A 54 -0.40 3.14 -7.17
C ALA A 54 -1.38 2.89 -6.03
N PHE A 55 -1.88 1.66 -5.97
CA PHE A 55 -2.69 1.13 -4.89
C PHE A 55 -2.01 -0.06 -4.22
N SER A 56 -1.94 -0.04 -2.90
CA SER A 56 -1.46 -1.15 -2.06
C SER A 56 -2.55 -1.58 -1.08
N PRO A 57 -2.80 -2.88 -0.87
CA PRO A 57 -3.91 -3.37 -0.06
C PRO A 57 -3.87 -2.94 1.41
N GLY A 58 -5.09 -2.82 1.94
CA GLY A 58 -5.52 -2.55 3.31
C GLY A 58 -4.89 -3.31 4.50
N PHE A 59 -3.85 -4.13 4.30
CA PHE A 59 -3.44 -5.16 5.26
C PHE A 59 -2.88 -4.62 6.58
N ARG A 60 -3.35 -5.23 7.68
CA ARG A 60 -3.00 -4.90 9.06
C ARG A 60 -1.81 -5.69 9.63
N TRP A 61 -1.42 -6.77 8.96
CA TRP A 61 -0.25 -7.57 9.33
C TRP A 61 1.01 -7.00 8.68
N GLY A 62 2.14 -7.14 9.37
CA GLY A 62 3.42 -6.57 8.99
C GLY A 62 4.29 -6.28 10.21
N THR A 63 5.59 -6.16 10.01
CA THR A 63 6.56 -5.77 11.05
C THR A 63 6.92 -4.28 10.95
N THR A 64 7.59 -3.76 11.99
CA THR A 64 8.13 -2.39 12.04
C THR A 64 9.65 -2.47 12.05
N LEU A 65 10.30 -1.58 11.31
CA LEU A 65 11.76 -1.45 11.29
C LEU A 65 12.17 -0.07 11.81
N LEU A 66 13.13 -0.04 12.72
CA LEU A 66 13.70 1.20 13.22
C LEU A 66 14.63 1.86 12.18
N PRO A 67 14.90 3.18 12.33
CA PRO A 67 15.94 3.83 11.55
C PRO A 67 17.29 3.11 11.67
N GLY A 68 17.95 2.89 10.53
CA GLY A 68 19.22 2.17 10.43
C GLY A 68 19.11 0.65 10.33
N GLU A 69 17.93 0.07 10.56
CA GLU A 69 17.75 -1.37 10.37
C GLU A 69 17.80 -1.77 8.88
N PRO A 70 18.42 -2.92 8.55
CA PRO A 70 18.39 -3.45 7.20
C PRO A 70 16.99 -3.97 6.84
N ILE A 71 16.54 -3.65 5.64
CA ILE A 71 15.41 -4.33 5.02
C ILE A 71 15.95 -5.62 4.38
N THR A 72 15.76 -6.75 5.04
CA THR A 72 16.06 -8.06 4.44
C THR A 72 14.92 -8.56 3.57
N MET A 73 15.15 -9.61 2.77
CA MET A 73 14.09 -10.29 2.05
C MET A 73 12.99 -10.79 3.01
N GLU A 74 13.36 -11.30 4.19
CA GLU A 74 12.38 -11.67 5.22
C GLU A 74 11.54 -10.47 5.66
N ARG A 75 12.17 -9.31 5.92
CA ARG A 75 11.43 -8.10 6.31
C ARG A 75 10.53 -7.57 5.20
N LEU A 76 10.87 -7.77 3.95
CA LEU A 76 9.98 -7.47 2.83
C LEU A 76 8.81 -8.47 2.76
N MET A 77 9.08 -9.75 2.97
CA MET A 77 8.06 -10.81 2.99
C MET A 77 7.09 -10.65 4.16
N ASP A 78 7.53 -10.17 5.32
CA ASP A 78 6.68 -9.80 6.46
C ASP A 78 5.54 -8.84 6.03
N GLN A 79 5.71 -8.09 4.93
CA GLN A 79 4.74 -7.10 4.44
C GLN A 79 3.94 -7.56 3.22
N THR A 80 4.42 -8.56 2.49
CA THR A 80 3.98 -8.85 1.12
C THR A 80 3.67 -10.32 0.84
N ALA A 81 4.00 -11.23 1.75
CA ALA A 81 3.85 -12.67 1.54
C ALA A 81 2.39 -13.12 1.60
N ILE A 82 1.73 -13.11 0.44
CA ILE A 82 0.40 -13.66 0.21
C ILE A 82 0.44 -14.69 -0.93
N THR A 83 -0.62 -15.50 -1.06
CA THR A 83 -0.72 -16.54 -2.10
C THR A 83 -1.15 -16.02 -3.47
N TYR A 84 -1.54 -14.75 -3.57
CA TYR A 84 -1.93 -14.05 -4.81
C TYR A 84 -1.14 -12.75 -4.98
N PRO A 85 0.20 -12.79 -4.97
CA PRO A 85 1.08 -11.62 -4.76
C PRO A 85 1.28 -10.72 -6.00
N TYR A 86 0.60 -11.02 -7.09
CA TYR A 86 0.94 -10.50 -8.41
C TYR A 86 0.77 -8.98 -8.49
N THR A 87 1.70 -8.29 -9.13
CA THR A 87 1.57 -6.87 -9.45
C THR A 87 0.77 -6.67 -10.73
N THR A 88 0.01 -5.59 -10.80
CA THR A 88 -0.82 -5.24 -11.95
C THR A 88 -0.56 -3.81 -12.40
N VAL A 89 -0.86 -3.54 -13.67
CA VAL A 89 -1.03 -2.20 -14.22
C VAL A 89 -2.37 -2.15 -14.89
N THR A 90 -3.22 -1.22 -14.48
CA THR A 90 -4.59 -1.11 -14.97
C THR A 90 -4.87 0.32 -15.41
N ALA A 91 -5.48 0.45 -16.58
CA ALA A 91 -6.01 1.71 -17.06
C ALA A 91 -7.35 1.98 -16.37
N MET A 92 -7.45 3.06 -15.60
CA MET A 92 -8.66 3.43 -14.86
C MET A 92 -9.07 4.86 -15.22
N THR A 93 -10.36 5.12 -15.42
CA THR A 93 -10.83 6.51 -15.53
C THR A 93 -10.78 7.20 -14.16
N GLY A 94 -10.79 8.53 -14.14
CA GLY A 94 -10.92 9.30 -12.90
C GLY A 94 -12.15 8.89 -12.08
N ASP A 95 -13.27 8.60 -12.73
CA ASP A 95 -14.49 8.10 -12.08
C ASP A 95 -14.29 6.70 -11.49
N THR A 96 -13.60 5.81 -12.19
CA THR A 96 -13.26 4.48 -11.65
C THR A 96 -12.36 4.59 -10.43
N ILE A 97 -11.35 5.46 -10.46
CA ILE A 97 -10.48 5.74 -9.31
C ILE A 97 -11.32 6.23 -8.12
N LYS A 98 -12.22 7.21 -8.33
CA LYS A 98 -13.12 7.69 -7.28
C LYS A 98 -13.97 6.56 -6.71
N THR A 99 -14.53 5.74 -7.58
CA THR A 99 -15.42 4.63 -7.21
C THR A 99 -14.69 3.61 -6.32
N VAL A 100 -13.45 3.24 -6.67
CA VAL A 100 -12.63 2.34 -5.86
C VAL A 100 -12.38 2.94 -4.47
N LEU A 101 -12.04 4.22 -4.38
CA LEU A 101 -11.79 4.87 -3.08
C LEU A 101 -13.07 4.99 -2.24
N GLU A 102 -14.20 5.32 -2.85
CA GLU A 102 -15.50 5.39 -2.16
C GLU A 102 -15.93 4.01 -1.67
N ASP A 103 -15.83 2.95 -2.48
CA ASP A 103 -16.26 1.60 -2.10
C ASP A 103 -15.47 1.08 -0.88
N VAL A 104 -14.15 1.31 -0.84
CA VAL A 104 -13.33 0.96 0.32
C VAL A 104 -13.69 1.82 1.54
N ALA A 105 -13.93 3.11 1.35
CA ALA A 105 -14.35 4.01 2.44
C ALA A 105 -15.74 3.65 2.98
N ASP A 106 -16.65 3.21 2.11
CA ASP A 106 -18.01 2.82 2.43
C ASP A 106 -18.04 1.54 3.25
N ASN A 107 -17.13 0.60 2.99
CA ASN A 107 -16.92 -0.57 3.84
C ASN A 107 -16.37 -0.19 5.22
N LEU A 108 -15.28 0.58 5.25
CA LEU A 108 -14.54 0.87 6.48
C LEU A 108 -15.31 1.79 7.42
N PHE A 109 -15.88 2.86 6.90
CA PHE A 109 -16.55 3.90 7.66
C PHE A 109 -18.08 3.74 7.65
N ASN A 110 -18.57 2.53 7.36
CA ASN A 110 -19.99 2.26 7.44
C ASN A 110 -20.50 2.54 8.86
N PRO A 111 -21.59 3.31 9.04
CA PRO A 111 -22.14 3.56 10.37
C PRO A 111 -22.70 2.29 11.02
N ASP A 112 -23.10 1.30 10.23
CA ASP A 112 -23.53 -0.01 10.72
C ASP A 112 -22.33 -0.98 10.73
N PRO A 113 -21.87 -1.43 11.91
CA PRO A 113 -20.74 -2.34 12.01
C PRO A 113 -20.98 -3.69 11.34
N TYR A 114 -22.24 -4.07 11.07
CA TYR A 114 -22.55 -5.32 10.36
C TYR A 114 -22.07 -5.33 8.91
N TYR A 115 -21.84 -4.15 8.32
CA TYR A 115 -21.30 -4.01 6.97
C TYR A 115 -19.78 -3.82 6.94
N GLN A 116 -19.12 -3.67 8.09
CA GLN A 116 -17.67 -3.48 8.17
C GLN A 116 -16.95 -4.84 8.05
N GLN A 117 -16.01 -4.96 7.11
CA GLN A 117 -15.29 -6.23 6.84
C GLN A 117 -13.89 -6.30 7.47
N GLY A 118 -13.48 -5.26 8.21
CA GLY A 118 -12.27 -5.29 9.04
C GLY A 118 -10.95 -4.98 8.32
N GLY A 119 -11.00 -4.28 7.17
CA GLY A 119 -9.81 -3.71 6.51
C GLY A 119 -9.50 -2.28 6.94
N ASP A 120 -8.45 -1.69 6.36
CA ASP A 120 -8.18 -0.25 6.38
C ASP A 120 -8.33 0.31 4.94
N MET A 121 -8.20 1.62 4.72
CA MET A 121 -8.26 2.17 3.35
C MET A 121 -7.18 1.55 2.47
N VAL A 122 -7.46 1.42 1.17
CA VAL A 122 -6.41 1.14 0.19
C VAL A 122 -5.35 2.24 0.31
N ARG A 123 -4.08 1.83 0.36
CA ARG A 123 -2.96 2.77 0.45
C ARG A 123 -2.72 3.37 -0.91
N VAL A 124 -2.49 4.67 -0.97
CA VAL A 124 -2.49 5.43 -2.22
C VAL A 124 -1.13 6.11 -2.42
N GLY A 125 -0.53 5.90 -3.59
CA GLY A 125 0.66 6.60 -4.07
C GLY A 125 0.32 7.56 -5.20
N GLY A 126 1.00 8.71 -5.27
CA GLY A 126 0.89 9.71 -6.34
C GLY A 126 -0.37 10.57 -6.34
N LEU A 127 -1.52 9.97 -6.00
CA LEU A 127 -2.81 10.65 -5.91
C LEU A 127 -3.03 11.27 -4.52
N ARG A 128 -3.34 12.57 -4.48
CA ARG A 128 -3.83 13.27 -3.30
C ARG A 128 -5.36 13.32 -3.34
N TYR A 129 -6.01 13.24 -2.20
CA TYR A 129 -7.46 13.37 -2.09
C TYR A 129 -7.87 13.87 -0.70
N THR A 130 -9.12 14.30 -0.59
CA THR A 130 -9.77 14.61 0.68
C THR A 130 -10.78 13.53 1.01
N ILE A 131 -10.83 13.12 2.27
CA ILE A 131 -11.84 12.20 2.79
C ILE A 131 -12.61 12.83 3.94
N GLU A 132 -13.94 12.68 3.90
CA GLU A 132 -14.84 12.97 5.02
C GLU A 132 -15.50 11.67 5.50
N PRO A 133 -14.94 10.97 6.52
CA PRO A 133 -15.38 9.63 6.91
C PRO A 133 -16.86 9.53 7.31
N ARG A 134 -17.42 10.63 7.86
CA ARG A 134 -18.81 10.73 8.31
C ARG A 134 -19.80 11.16 7.23
N ALA A 135 -19.31 11.47 6.01
CA ALA A 135 -20.20 11.81 4.91
C ALA A 135 -21.02 10.58 4.47
N PRO A 136 -22.18 10.78 3.82
CA PRO A 136 -22.96 9.69 3.24
C PRO A 136 -22.16 8.88 2.21
N MET A 137 -22.58 7.63 2.02
CA MET A 137 -22.04 6.69 1.04
C MET A 137 -21.88 7.33 -0.35
N GLY A 138 -20.73 7.12 -1.00
CA GLY A 138 -20.41 7.68 -2.32
C GLY A 138 -20.10 9.20 -2.35
N LYS A 139 -20.08 9.86 -1.19
CA LYS A 139 -19.73 11.29 -1.04
C LYS A 139 -18.56 11.52 -0.09
N ARG A 140 -17.81 10.49 0.29
CA ARG A 140 -16.69 10.61 1.23
C ARG A 140 -15.44 11.16 0.57
N ILE A 141 -15.23 10.91 -0.72
CA ILE A 141 -13.99 11.23 -1.45
C ILE A 141 -14.20 12.47 -2.33
N THR A 142 -13.34 13.47 -2.14
CA THR A 142 -13.35 14.74 -2.89
C THR A 142 -11.94 15.23 -3.19
N ALA A 143 -11.82 16.27 -4.02
CA ALA A 143 -10.56 16.97 -4.32
C ALA A 143 -9.41 16.02 -4.70
N MET A 144 -9.69 15.08 -5.61
CA MET A 144 -8.68 14.17 -6.14
C MET A 144 -7.74 14.94 -7.07
N GLU A 145 -6.44 14.88 -6.79
CA GLU A 145 -5.39 15.59 -7.52
C GLU A 145 -4.20 14.68 -7.82
N LEU A 146 -3.69 14.77 -9.04
CA LEU A 146 -2.45 14.14 -9.46
C LEU A 146 -1.49 15.23 -9.93
N ASN A 147 -0.29 15.28 -9.36
CA ASN A 147 0.73 16.28 -9.70
C ASN A 147 0.21 17.73 -9.63
N GLY A 148 -0.62 18.03 -8.62
CA GLY A 148 -1.23 19.35 -8.41
C GLY A 148 -2.33 19.72 -9.39
N LYS A 149 -2.80 18.77 -10.22
CA LYS A 149 -3.91 18.96 -11.16
C LYS A 149 -5.11 18.12 -10.74
N PRO A 150 -6.33 18.64 -10.80
CA PRO A 150 -7.53 17.85 -10.55
C PRO A 150 -7.59 16.62 -11.46
N ILE A 151 -8.03 15.49 -10.88
CA ILE A 151 -8.39 14.31 -11.66
C ILE A 151 -9.64 14.62 -12.48
N GLU A 152 -9.56 14.35 -13.78
CA GLU A 152 -10.67 14.48 -14.71
C GLU A 152 -11.44 13.15 -14.77
N ALA A 153 -12.75 13.19 -14.49
CA ALA A 153 -13.65 12.04 -14.43
C ALA A 153 -13.48 11.06 -15.60
N GLY A 154 -13.56 11.57 -16.83
CA GLY A 154 -13.48 10.76 -18.05
C GLY A 154 -12.06 10.45 -18.55
N LYS A 155 -11.02 11.04 -17.95
CA LYS A 155 -9.64 10.79 -18.37
C LYS A 155 -9.14 9.47 -17.79
N THR A 156 -8.39 8.74 -18.60
CA THR A 156 -7.75 7.49 -18.19
C THR A 156 -6.36 7.74 -17.61
N TYR A 157 -6.07 7.07 -16.49
CA TYR A 157 -4.81 7.10 -15.76
C TYR A 157 -4.25 5.68 -15.65
N LYS A 158 -2.91 5.58 -15.65
CA LYS A 158 -2.20 4.32 -15.43
C LYS A 158 -2.03 4.10 -13.93
N VAL A 159 -2.67 3.06 -13.41
CA VAL A 159 -2.67 2.73 -11.97
C VAL A 159 -1.95 1.40 -11.75
N ALA A 160 -0.84 1.44 -11.01
CA ALA A 160 -0.16 0.23 -10.56
C ALA A 160 -0.87 -0.35 -9.32
N GLY A 161 -0.83 -1.66 -9.17
CA GLY A 161 -1.40 -2.34 -8.01
C GLY A 161 -0.71 -3.65 -7.71
N TRP A 162 -1.14 -4.30 -6.63
CA TRP A 162 -0.79 -5.68 -6.34
C TRP A 162 -1.87 -6.35 -5.51
N ALA A 163 -1.76 -7.66 -5.36
CA ALA A 163 -2.76 -8.50 -4.71
C ALA A 163 -4.15 -8.48 -5.41
N PRO A 164 -4.22 -8.66 -6.74
CA PRO A 164 -5.49 -8.65 -7.43
C PRO A 164 -6.39 -9.78 -6.92
N VAL A 165 -7.64 -9.43 -6.63
CA VAL A 165 -8.68 -10.40 -6.27
C VAL A 165 -9.42 -10.90 -7.53
N SER A 166 -9.34 -10.17 -8.65
CA SER A 166 -9.99 -10.59 -9.89
C SER A 166 -9.24 -11.74 -10.55
N GLU A 167 -9.99 -12.74 -11.04
CA GLU A 167 -9.43 -13.91 -11.72
C GLU A 167 -8.64 -13.51 -12.96
N ALA A 168 -9.14 -12.55 -13.74
CA ALA A 168 -8.45 -12.06 -14.93
C ALA A 168 -7.04 -11.49 -14.62
N ALA A 169 -6.90 -10.77 -13.51
CA ALA A 169 -5.60 -10.23 -13.11
C ALA A 169 -4.69 -11.27 -12.46
N ARG A 170 -5.26 -12.28 -11.78
CA ARG A 170 -4.53 -13.48 -11.35
C ARG A 170 -3.96 -14.22 -12.56
N ASP A 171 -4.77 -14.43 -13.57
CA ASP A 171 -4.42 -15.21 -14.76
C ASP A 171 -3.44 -14.46 -15.68
N ALA A 172 -3.42 -13.12 -15.62
CA ALA A 172 -2.41 -12.29 -16.27
C ALA A 172 -1.00 -12.49 -15.68
N GLY A 173 -0.88 -12.97 -14.44
CA GLY A 173 0.37 -13.51 -13.88
C GLY A 173 1.54 -12.53 -13.79
N GLY A 174 1.30 -11.25 -13.48
CA GLY A 174 2.37 -10.27 -13.25
C GLY A 174 3.35 -10.73 -12.16
N PRO A 175 4.60 -10.22 -12.11
CA PRO A 175 5.57 -10.66 -11.11
C PRO A 175 5.04 -10.44 -9.69
N PRO A 176 5.40 -11.29 -8.72
CA PRO A 176 4.99 -11.08 -7.34
C PRO A 176 5.61 -9.79 -6.79
N ILE A 177 4.88 -9.08 -5.93
CA ILE A 177 5.29 -7.79 -5.37
C ILE A 177 6.66 -7.84 -4.68
N TRP A 178 7.00 -8.94 -4.00
CA TRP A 178 8.29 -9.06 -3.33
C TRP A 178 9.46 -9.11 -4.30
N ASP A 179 9.29 -9.66 -5.52
CA ASP A 179 10.37 -9.68 -6.51
C ASP A 179 10.56 -8.30 -7.12
N VAL A 180 9.46 -7.58 -7.40
CA VAL A 180 9.47 -6.18 -7.83
C VAL A 180 10.17 -5.30 -6.80
N MET A 181 9.75 -5.39 -5.54
CA MET A 181 10.32 -4.58 -4.47
C MET A 181 11.75 -4.99 -4.13
N ALA A 182 12.11 -6.27 -4.14
CA ALA A 182 13.48 -6.69 -3.93
C ALA A 182 14.42 -6.16 -5.02
N GLY A 183 13.99 -6.18 -6.28
CA GLY A 183 14.73 -5.56 -7.39
C GLY A 183 14.93 -4.06 -7.18
N TRP A 184 13.85 -3.34 -6.85
CA TRP A 184 13.88 -1.89 -6.62
C TRP A 184 14.75 -1.49 -5.41
N LEU A 185 14.67 -2.25 -4.31
CA LEU A 185 15.45 -2.03 -3.10
C LEU A 185 16.95 -2.32 -3.31
N ARG A 186 17.33 -3.39 -4.00
CA ARG A 186 18.76 -3.71 -4.27
C ARG A 186 19.51 -2.59 -4.97
N GLN A 187 18.81 -1.83 -5.81
CA GLN A 187 19.37 -0.69 -6.53
C GLN A 187 19.59 0.53 -5.61
N ARG A 188 19.04 0.51 -4.40
CA ARG A 188 19.02 1.59 -3.41
C ARG A 188 19.74 1.12 -2.16
N LYS A 189 21.02 1.47 -2.03
CA LYS A 189 21.82 1.19 -0.82
C LYS A 189 21.09 1.63 0.45
N GLU A 190 20.45 2.80 0.39
CA GLU A 190 19.63 3.36 1.46
C GLU A 190 18.26 3.82 0.93
N VAL A 191 17.23 3.75 1.76
CA VAL A 191 15.88 4.23 1.45
C VAL A 191 15.27 5.05 2.59
N ALA A 192 14.37 5.97 2.23
CA ALA A 192 13.52 6.72 3.15
C ALA A 192 12.10 6.76 2.56
N ALA A 193 11.09 6.76 3.42
CA ALA A 193 9.69 6.69 3.00
C ALA A 193 9.07 8.09 2.84
N ALA A 194 9.59 9.10 3.54
CA ALA A 194 9.03 10.44 3.54
C ALA A 194 9.19 11.17 2.18
N PRO A 195 8.20 12.01 1.80
CA PRO A 195 6.96 12.29 2.52
C PRO A 195 5.88 11.22 2.33
N LEU A 196 5.09 10.99 3.38
CA LEU A 196 3.94 10.07 3.35
C LEU A 196 2.76 10.68 2.58
N ASN A 197 2.22 9.95 1.61
CA ASN A 197 1.01 10.37 0.88
C ASN A 197 -0.25 10.00 1.68
N VAL A 198 -0.70 10.91 2.54
CA VAL A 198 -1.97 10.76 3.29
C VAL A 198 -3.02 11.74 2.77
N PRO A 199 -4.31 11.34 2.79
CA PRO A 199 -5.38 12.25 2.41
C PRO A 199 -5.57 13.35 3.45
N THR A 200 -6.16 14.46 3.01
CA THR A 200 -6.73 15.44 3.94
C THR A 200 -7.97 14.82 4.57
N VAL A 201 -8.00 14.70 5.90
CA VAL A 201 -9.14 14.12 6.63
C VAL A 201 -9.98 15.24 7.23
N VAL A 202 -11.24 15.32 6.84
CA VAL A 202 -12.19 16.36 7.29
C VAL A 202 -13.13 15.79 8.35
N GLY A 203 -13.55 16.66 9.28
CA GLY A 203 -14.56 16.34 10.29
C GLY A 203 -14.09 15.46 11.44
N MET A 204 -12.78 15.24 11.57
CA MET A 204 -12.14 14.41 12.61
C MET A 204 -11.38 15.22 13.67
N GLN A 205 -11.66 16.52 13.81
CA GLN A 205 -11.03 17.35 14.83
C GLN A 205 -11.25 16.76 16.24
N GLY A 206 -10.18 16.72 17.03
CA GLY A 206 -10.21 16.15 18.39
C GLY A 206 -10.25 14.62 18.46
N ASN A 207 -10.20 13.92 17.32
CA ASN A 207 -10.08 12.46 17.32
C ASN A 207 -8.65 12.06 17.77
N PRO A 208 -8.48 11.29 18.85
CA PRO A 208 -7.17 10.88 19.35
C PRO A 208 -6.40 10.02 18.33
N GLY A 209 -7.10 9.33 17.42
CA GLY A 209 -6.47 8.57 16.33
C GLY A 209 -5.93 9.42 15.17
N MET A 210 -6.15 10.74 15.21
CA MET A 210 -5.56 11.70 14.26
C MET A 210 -4.36 12.46 14.85
N ALA A 211 -4.06 12.28 16.15
CA ALA A 211 -2.88 12.86 16.75
C ALA A 211 -1.64 12.09 16.24
N ALA A 212 -0.75 12.82 15.57
CA ALA A 212 0.53 12.32 15.06
C ALA A 212 1.52 12.00 16.19
#